data_AF-A0AAW9JLR3-F1
#
_entry.id   AF-A0AAW9JLR3-F1
#
_cell.length_a   1.000
_cell.length_b   1.000
_cell.length_c   1.000
_cell.angle_alpha   90.00
_cell.angle_beta   90.00
_cell.angle_gamma   90.00
#
_symmetry.space_group_name_H-M   'P 1'
#
loop_
_entity.id
_entity.type
_entity.pdbx_description
1 polymer ?
#
loop_
_entity_poly.entity_id
_entity_poly.type
_entity_poly.pdbx_seq_one_letter_code
_entity_poly.pdbx_strand_id
1 'polypeptide(L)' 'MQIRENNNSNEILVAAAASAIEQMKYEIAQEFGVTLGPDSTSRANGSVGGEITKRLVRMAQEQLSGQYKIH' A
#
# COMPACT_ATOMS: atom_id res chain seq x y z
N MET A 1 20.36 -22.15 -26.20
CA MET A 1 19.33 -21.13 -25.95
C MET A 1 19.06 -21.12 -24.45
N GLN A 2 19.65 -20.19 -23.70
CA GLN A 2 19.41 -20.06 -22.25
C GLN A 2 18.09 -19.34 -22.04
N ILE A 3 17.13 -20.02 -21.39
CA ILE A 3 15.90 -19.40 -20.92
C ILE A 3 16.28 -18.55 -19.70
N ARG A 4 16.24 -17.22 -19.85
CA ARG A 4 16.26 -16.33 -18.69
C ARG A 4 14.89 -16.44 -18.03
N GLU A 5 14.83 -17.11 -16.89
CA GLU A 5 13.68 -16.98 -16.01
C GLU A 5 13.67 -15.56 -15.46
N ASN A 6 12.85 -14.72 -16.07
CA ASN A 6 12.50 -13.41 -15.56
C ASN A 6 11.67 -13.60 -14.28
N ASN A 7 12.33 -13.98 -13.19
CA ASN A 7 11.73 -13.95 -11.86
C ASN A 7 11.34 -12.50 -11.58
N ASN A 8 10.03 -12.24 -11.55
CA ASN A 8 9.46 -10.91 -11.46
C ASN A 8 9.67 -10.40 -10.02
N SER A 9 10.83 -9.79 -9.75
CA SER A 9 11.21 -9.27 -8.42
C SER A 9 10.16 -8.33 -7.81
N ASN A 10 9.32 -7.74 -8.64
CA ASN A 10 8.18 -6.91 -8.23
C ASN A 10 7.14 -7.69 -7.41
N GLU A 11 6.86 -8.96 -7.72
CA GLU A 11 5.90 -9.76 -6.95
C GLU A 11 6.40 -10.05 -5.53
N ILE A 12 7.71 -10.29 -5.38
CA ILE A 12 8.33 -10.55 -4.07
C ILE A 12 8.26 -9.28 -3.20
N LEU A 13 8.50 -8.10 -3.77
CA LEU A 13 8.40 -6.82 -3.05
C LEU A 13 6.96 -6.54 -2.62
N VAL A 14 5.97 -6.84 -3.47
CA VAL A 14 4.54 -6.71 -3.13
C VAL A 14 4.15 -7.68 -2.01
N ALA A 15 4.65 -8.92 -2.04
CA ALA A 15 4.40 -9.90 -0.99
C ALA A 15 5.01 -9.48 0.36
N ALA A 16 6.22 -8.91 0.35
CA ALA A 16 6.86 -8.39 1.56
C ALA A 16 6.10 -7.19 2.17
N ALA A 17 5.52 -6.33 1.33
CA ALA A 17 4.74 -5.17 1.76
C ALA A 17 3.35 -5.52 2.31
N ALA A 18 2.82 -6.71 1.99
CA ALA A 18 1.46 -7.10 2.35
C ALA A 18 1.18 -7.02 3.86
N SER A 19 2.13 -7.47 4.69
CA SER A 19 1.98 -7.41 6.16
C SER A 19 1.92 -5.97 6.69
N ALA A 20 2.72 -5.06 6.13
CA ALA A 20 2.71 -3.65 6.52
C ALA A 20 1.43 -2.94 6.07
N ILE A 21 0.95 -3.25 4.86
CA ILE A 21 -0.32 -2.72 4.35
C ILE A 21 -1.49 -3.22 5.19
N GLU A 22 -1.46 -4.48 5.62
CA GLU A 22 -2.49 -5.05 6.49
C GLU A 22 -2.55 -4.37 7.86
N GLN A 23 -1.40 -4.08 8.48
CA GLN A 23 -1.33 -3.31 9.72
C GLN A 23 -1.91 -1.90 9.51
N MET A 24 -1.48 -1.21 8.46
CA MET A 24 -1.98 0.12 8.10
C MET A 24 -3.50 0.13 7.86
N LYS A 25 -4.04 -0.92 7.24
CA LYS A 25 -5.48 -1.06 7.02
C LYS A 25 -6.25 -1.03 8.34
N TYR A 26 -5.79 -1.78 9.34
CA TYR A 26 -6.46 -1.82 10.64
C TYR A 26 -6.26 -0.52 11.43
N GLU A 27 -5.08 0.10 11.38
CA GLU A 27 -4.83 1.40 11.98
C GLU A 27 -5.78 2.47 11.43
N ILE A 28 -5.87 2.59 10.10
CA ILE A 28 -6.77 3.54 9.43
C ILE A 28 -8.24 3.24 9.74
N ALA A 29 -8.62 1.96 9.75
CA ALA A 29 -9.99 1.57 10.10
C ALA A 29 -10.35 2.02 11.53
N GLN A 30 -9.42 1.90 12.49
CA GLN A 30 -9.59 2.40 13.85
C GLN A 30 -9.66 3.94 13.88
N GLU A 31 -8.75 4.64 13.18
CA GLU A 31 -8.75 6.11 13.09
C GLU A 31 -10.09 6.66 12.53
N PHE A 32 -10.67 5.96 11.55
CA PHE A 32 -11.92 6.37 10.90
C PHE A 32 -13.18 5.85 11.61
N GLY A 33 -13.04 5.04 12.66
CA GLY A 33 -14.17 4.38 13.33
C GLY A 33 -14.94 3.43 12.41
N VAL A 34 -14.28 2.84 11.42
CA VAL A 34 -14.87 1.92 10.45
C VAL A 34 -14.62 0.48 10.89
N THR A 35 -15.69 -0.29 11.02
CA THR A 35 -15.57 -1.75 11.08
C THR A 35 -15.51 -2.29 9.66
N LEU A 36 -14.45 -3.01 9.29
CA LEU A 36 -14.33 -3.58 7.96
C LEU A 36 -15.11 -4.90 7.86
N GLY A 37 -15.87 -5.08 6.78
CA GLY A 37 -16.63 -6.31 6.59
C GLY A 37 -17.69 -6.20 5.50
N PRO A 38 -18.33 -7.33 5.15
CA PRO A 38 -19.38 -7.38 4.13
C PRO A 38 -20.63 -6.59 4.55
N ASP A 39 -20.88 -6.46 5.85
CA ASP A 39 -22.04 -5.73 6.39
C ASP A 39 -21.82 -4.21 6.46
N SER A 40 -20.57 -3.75 6.27
CA SER A 40 -20.25 -2.33 6.20
C SER A 40 -20.49 -1.77 4.80
N THR A 41 -20.89 -0.49 4.75
CA THR A 41 -21.14 0.16 3.46
C THR A 41 -19.88 0.14 2.58
N SER A 42 -20.06 -0.02 1.27
CA SER A 42 -18.94 0.00 0.32
C SER A 42 -18.13 1.30 0.40
N ARG A 43 -18.77 2.42 0.78
CA ARG A 43 -18.10 3.70 1.01
C ARG A 43 -17.20 3.67 2.24
N ALA A 44 -17.62 3.05 3.33
CA ALA A 44 -16.81 2.92 4.54
C ALA A 44 -15.61 1.99 4.33
N ASN A 45 -15.82 0.83 3.69
CA ASN A 45 -14.70 -0.04 3.31
C ASN A 45 -13.76 0.66 2.32
N GLY A 46 -14.33 1.38 1.34
CA GLY A 46 -13.58 2.12 0.33
C GLY A 46 -12.76 3.29 0.88
N SER A 47 -13.21 3.97 1.94
CA SER A 47 -12.47 5.09 2.53
C SER A 47 -11.15 4.65 3.15
N VAL A 48 -11.12 3.46 3.77
CA VAL A 48 -9.88 2.86 4.31
C VAL A 48 -8.88 2.56 3.19
N GLY A 49 -9.33 1.89 2.11
CA GLY A 49 -8.46 1.59 0.96
C GLY A 49 -7.94 2.85 0.23
N GLY A 50 -8.77 3.89 0.15
CA GLY A 50 -8.37 5.19 -0.40
C GLY A 50 -7.27 5.87 0.41
N GLU A 51 -7.36 5.83 1.75
CA GLU A 51 -6.35 6.43 2.62
C GLU A 51 -5.03 5.64 2.62
N ILE A 52 -5.08 4.31 2.53
CA ILE A 52 -3.86 3.48 2.30
C ILE A 52 -3.14 3.96 1.04
N THR A 53 -3.86 4.05 -0.08
CA THR A 53 -3.29 4.50 -1.36
C THR A 53 -2.69 5.89 -1.24
N LYS A 54 -3.38 6.81 -0.56
CA LYS A 54 -2.90 8.18 -0.34
C LYS A 54 -1.61 8.22 0.48
N ARG A 55 -1.51 7.43 1.56
CA ARG A 55 -0.29 7.32 2.39
C ARG A 55 0.86 6.71 1.60
N LEU A 56 0.62 5.65 0.83
CA LEU A 56 1.62 5.02 -0.03
C LEU A 56 2.15 5.98 -1.09
N VAL A 57 1.27 6.71 -1.77
CA VAL A 57 1.67 7.74 -2.75
C VAL A 57 2.49 8.84 -2.09
N ARG A 58 2.09 9.30 -0.90
CA ARG A 58 2.87 10.31 -0.14
C ARG A 58 4.28 9.80 0.18
N MET A 59 4.40 8.58 0.70
CA MET A 59 5.70 7.96 1.01
C MET A 59 6.58 7.84 -0.24
N ALA A 60 6.00 7.42 -1.37
CA ALA A 60 6.71 7.35 -2.63
C ALA A 60 7.16 8.73 -3.11
N GLN A 61 6.31 9.75 -2.99
CA GLN A 61 6.66 11.14 -3.33
C GLN A 61 7.80 11.67 -2.45
N GLU A 62 7.79 11.40 -1.15
CA GLU A 62 8.85 11.78 -0.22
C GLU A 62 10.18 11.09 -0.60
N GLN A 63 10.16 9.79 -0.87
CA GLN A 63 11.34 9.03 -1.30
C GLN A 63 11.91 9.54 -2.63
N LEU A 64 11.04 9.81 -3.61
CA LEU A 64 11.43 10.37 -4.90
C LEU A 64 12.00 11.78 -4.74
N SER A 65 11.37 12.65 -3.95
CA SER A 65 11.87 14.00 -3.68
C SER A 65 13.25 14.00 -3.01
N GLY A 66 13.53 13.00 -2.16
CA GLY A 66 14.85 12.77 -1.57
C GLY A 66 15.89 12.30 -2.60
N GLN A 67 15.49 11.52 -3.61
CA GLN A 67 16.35 11.09 -4.70
C GLN A 67 16.68 12.20 -5.71
N TYR A 68 15.76 13.15 -5.94
CA TYR A 68 15.99 14.27 -6.87
C TYR A 68 16.83 15.42 -6.27
N LYS A 69 17.16 15.39 -4.96
CA LYS A 69 18.20 16.26 -4.40
C LYS A 69 19.59 15.73 -4.78
N ILE A 70 19.97 15.92 -6.04
CA ILE A 70 21.35 15.78 -6.52
C ILE A 70 21.80 17.17 -6.95
N HIS A 71 22.80 17.69 -6.21
CA HIS A 71 23.86 18.65 -6.54
C HIS A 71 23.72 19.49 -7.82
#